data_AF-A0A434R730-F1
#
_entry.id   AF-A0A434R730-F1
#
_cell.length_a   1.000
_cell.length_b   1.000
_cell.length_c   1.000
_cell.angle_alpha   90.00
_cell.angle_beta   90.00
_cell.angle_gamma   90.00
#
_symmetry.space_group_name_H-M   'P 1'
#
loop_
_entity.id
_entity.type
_entity.pdbx_description
1 polymer ?
#
loop_
_entity_poly.entity_id
_entity_poly.type
_entity_poly.pdbx_seq_one_letter_code
_entity_poly.pdbx_strand_id
1 'polypeptide(L)' 'RKIREQAILERILSGDRTIKEMVAAIYRDTDPRLHGAAGLSVLAHLEDLVARGLVASEGDPAIDGIFRPAG' A
#
# COMPACT_ATOMS: atom_id res chain seq x y z
N ARG A 1 -11.40 -1.80 -7.04
CA ARG A 1 -10.13 -1.20 -7.51
C ARG A 1 -9.98 0.25 -7.02
N LYS A 2 -10.77 1.23 -7.50
CA LYS A 2 -10.63 2.66 -7.12
C LYS A 2 -10.70 2.98 -5.61
N ILE A 3 -11.67 2.43 -4.89
CA ILE A 3 -11.81 2.67 -3.42
C ILE A 3 -10.57 2.21 -2.64
N ARG A 4 -9.97 1.08 -3.06
CA ARG A 4 -8.78 0.52 -2.39
C ARG A 4 -7.54 1.34 -2.68
N GLU A 5 -7.36 1.75 -3.94
CA GLU A 5 -6.28 2.65 -4.35
C GLU A 5 -6.32 3.97 -3.56
N GLN A 6 -7.52 4.56 -3.44
CA GLN A 6 -7.70 5.78 -2.63
C GLN A 6 -7.33 5.56 -1.17
N ALA A 7 -7.80 4.47 -0.55
CA ALA A 7 -7.44 4.15 0.83
C ALA A 7 -5.92 3.99 1.01
N ILE A 8 -5.23 3.34 0.06
CA ILE A 8 -3.76 3.20 0.08
C ILE A 8 -3.06 4.57 0.00
N LEU A 9 -3.49 5.43 -0.92
CA LEU A 9 -2.97 6.80 -1.05
C LEU A 9 -3.18 7.60 0.25
N GLU A 10 -4.37 7.52 0.83
CA GLU A 10 -4.70 8.19 2.10
C GLU A 10 -3.79 7.70 3.24
N ARG A 11 -3.49 6.40 3.31
CA ARG A 11 -2.54 5.85 4.30
C ARG A 11 -1.13 6.42 4.13
N ILE A 12 -0.63 6.46 2.90
CA ILE A 12 0.70 7.01 2.59
C ILE A 12 0.77 8.50 2.95
N LEU A 13 -0.25 9.27 2.58
CA LEU A 13 -0.36 10.69 2.93
C LEU A 13 -0.45 10.90 4.44
N SER A 14 -1.08 9.97 5.15
CA SER A 14 -1.20 10.00 6.62
C SER A 14 0.06 9.58 7.37
N GLY A 15 1.09 9.08 6.67
CA GLY A 15 2.39 8.77 7.26
C GLY A 15 2.78 7.30 7.24
N ASP A 16 1.90 6.38 6.86
CA ASP A 16 2.27 4.96 6.74
C ASP A 16 3.29 4.79 5.61
N ARG A 17 4.23 3.85 5.78
CA ARG A 17 5.34 3.65 4.84
C ARG A 17 5.44 2.22 4.34
N THR A 18 4.87 1.26 5.05
CA THR A 18 4.98 -0.16 4.72
C THR A 18 3.64 -0.77 4.37
N ILE A 19 3.65 -1.82 3.54
CA ILE A 19 2.43 -2.57 3.20
C ILE A 19 1.79 -3.16 4.46
N LYS A 20 2.59 -3.57 5.45
CA LYS A 20 2.09 -4.09 6.73
C LYS A 20 1.26 -3.07 7.49
N GLU A 21 1.73 -1.83 7.59
CA GLU A 21 0.99 -0.73 8.24
C GLU A 21 -0.32 -0.44 7.51
N MET A 22 -0.24 -0.30 6.18
CA MET A 22 -1.40 -0.05 5.33
C MET A 22 -2.44 -1.18 5.44
N VAL A 23 -2.00 -2.44 5.44
CA VAL A 23 -2.90 -3.60 5.60
C VAL A 23 -3.55 -3.60 6.97
N ALA A 24 -2.78 -3.37 8.04
CA ALA A 24 -3.31 -3.33 9.40
C ALA A 24 -4.37 -2.23 9.57
N ALA A 25 -4.18 -1.08 8.92
CA ALA A 25 -5.13 0.03 8.97
C ALA A 25 -6.38 -0.21 8.09
N ILE A 26 -6.20 -0.60 6.84
CA ILE A 26 -7.28 -0.77 5.85
C ILE A 26 -8.14 -2.00 6.17
N TYR A 27 -7.54 -3.08 6.66
CA TYR A 27 -8.16 -4.37 6.90
C TYR A 27 -8.25 -4.71 8.39
N ARG A 28 -8.37 -3.69 9.25
CA ARG A 28 -8.43 -3.82 10.72
C ARG A 28 -9.44 -4.86 11.22
N ASP A 29 -10.58 -4.97 10.56
CA ASP A 29 -11.69 -5.86 10.95
C ASP A 29 -11.71 -7.15 10.10
N THR A 30 -10.72 -7.35 9.23
CA THR A 30 -10.55 -8.58 8.44
C THR A 30 -9.78 -9.60 9.26
N ASP A 31 -10.17 -10.88 9.15
CA ASP A 31 -9.44 -12.01 9.75
C ASP A 31 -7.93 -11.91 9.44
N PRO A 32 -7.05 -11.88 10.47
CA PRO A 32 -5.59 -11.77 10.28
C PRO A 32 -5.00 -12.81 9.34
N ARG A 33 -5.62 -13.98 9.20
CA ARG A 33 -5.18 -15.03 8.27
C ARG A 33 -5.28 -14.60 6.80
N LEU A 34 -6.11 -13.61 6.50
CA LEU A 34 -6.27 -13.05 5.16
C LEU A 34 -5.32 -11.88 4.88
N HIS A 35 -4.56 -11.41 5.87
CA HIS A 35 -3.67 -10.25 5.71
C HIS A 35 -2.54 -10.51 4.70
N GLY A 36 -2.06 -11.75 4.57
CA GLY A 36 -1.07 -12.09 3.55
C GLY A 36 -1.58 -11.85 2.12
N ALA A 37 -2.81 -12.31 1.84
CA ALA A 37 -3.45 -12.07 0.54
C ALA A 37 -3.79 -10.59 0.33
N ALA A 38 -4.19 -9.88 1.39
CA ALA A 38 -4.41 -8.45 1.34
C ALA A 38 -3.11 -7.68 1.02
N GLY A 39 -1.98 -8.09 1.59
CA GLY A 39 -0.66 -7.52 1.31
C GLY A 39 -0.28 -7.62 -0.16
N LEU A 40 -0.47 -8.78 -0.79
CA LEU A 40 -0.24 -8.95 -2.23
C LEU A 40 -1.16 -8.04 -3.07
N SER A 41 -2.41 -7.87 -2.66
CA SER A 41 -3.32 -6.93 -3.33
C SER A 41 -2.86 -5.49 -3.18
N VAL A 42 -2.33 -5.09 -2.01
CA VAL A 42 -1.81 -3.74 -1.78
C VAL A 42 -0.54 -3.52 -2.61
N LEU A 43 0.37 -4.50 -2.67
CA LEU A 43 1.57 -4.43 -3.50
C LEU A 43 1.23 -4.17 -4.98
N ALA A 44 0.31 -4.94 -5.55
CA ALA A 44 -0.11 -4.75 -6.95
C ALA A 44 -0.71 -3.35 -7.22
N HIS A 45 -1.33 -2.73 -6.21
CA HIS A 45 -1.81 -1.35 -6.33
C HIS A 45 -0.67 -0.34 -6.21
N LEU A 46 0.30 -0.57 -5.34
CA LEU A 46 1.46 0.29 -5.18
C LEU A 46 2.36 0.27 -6.42
N GLU A 47 2.53 -0.89 -7.05
CA GLU A 47 3.24 -1.01 -8.33
C GLU A 47 2.60 -0.13 -9.41
N ASP A 48 1.27 -0.16 -9.56
CA ASP A 48 0.54 0.71 -10.49
C ASP A 48 0.67 2.20 -10.13
N LEU A 49 0.53 2.54 -8.85
CA LEU A 49 0.67 3.92 -8.37
C LEU A 49 2.09 4.47 -8.57
N VAL A 50 3.11 3.64 -8.40
CA VAL A 50 4.52 3.99 -8.67
C VAL A 50 4.74 4.16 -10.17
N ALA A 51 4.24 3.24 -11.00
CA ALA A 51 4.33 3.37 -12.45
C ALA A 51 3.64 4.64 -12.99
N ARG A 52 2.57 5.09 -12.31
CA ARG A 52 1.84 6.33 -12.61
C ARG A 52 2.44 7.59 -11.98
N GLY A 53 3.50 7.46 -11.17
CA GLY A 53 4.16 8.57 -10.50
C GLY A 53 3.33 9.24 -9.40
N LEU A 54 2.37 8.54 -8.80
CA LEU A 54 1.54 9.04 -7.69
C LEU A 54 2.13 8.68 -6.32
N VAL A 55 2.93 7.63 -6.27
CA VAL A 55 3.68 7.15 -5.10
C VAL A 55 5.12 6.93 -5.53
N ALA A 56 6.08 7.10 -4.63
CA ALA A 56 7.46 6.67 -4.84
C ALA A 56 7.79 5.49 -3.91
N SER A 57 8.58 4.54 -4.42
CA SER A 57 9.18 3.45 -3.65
C SER A 57 10.66 3.74 -3.42
N GLU A 58 11.20 3.34 -2.26
CA GLU A 58 12.64 3.29 -2.03
C GLU A 58 13.21 2.03 -2.70
N GLY A 59 13.77 2.20 -3.89
CA GLY A 59 14.15 1.07 -4.75
C GLY A 59 12.95 0.45 -5.46
N ASP A 60 13.13 -0.77 -5.96
CA ASP A 60 12.07 -1.50 -6.67
C ASP A 60 10.89 -1.80 -5.72
N PRO A 61 9.63 -1.63 -6.15
CA PRO A 61 8.47 -1.99 -5.34
C PRO A 61 8.53 -3.46 -4.90
N ALA A 62 8.47 -3.68 -3.59
CA ALA A 62 8.53 -5.00 -2.99
C ALA A 62 7.56 -5.11 -1.81
N ILE A 63 7.26 -6.34 -1.38
CA ILE A 63 6.29 -6.61 -0.31
C ILE A 63 6.73 -6.00 1.04
N ASP A 64 8.04 -5.87 1.24
CA ASP A 64 8.74 -5.27 2.36
C ASP A 64 9.31 -3.86 2.04
N GLY A 65 8.93 -3.30 0.89
CA GLY A 65 9.38 -1.99 0.44
C GLY A 65 8.83 -0.82 1.27
N ILE A 66 9.51 0.32 1.14
CA ILE A 66 9.14 1.59 1.77
C ILE A 66 8.54 2.50 0.70
N PHE A 67 7.34 3.01 0.97
CA PHE A 67 6.57 3.84 0.05
C PHE A 67 6.31 5.23 0.64
N ARG A 68 6.35 6.26 -0.20
CA ARG A 68 6.15 7.66 0.17
C ARG A 68 5.33 8.40 -0.89
N PRO A 69 4.71 9.54 -0.58
CA PRO A 69 4.09 10.37 -1.61
C PRO A 69 5.10 10.68 -2.72
N ALA A 70 4.64 10.68 -3.98
CA ALA A 70 5.42 11.31 -5.05
C ALA A 70 5.60 12.80 -4.73
N GLY A 71 6.79 13.32 -5.05
CA GLY A 71 7.17 14.71 -4.80
C GLY A 71 6.58 15.68 -5.81
#